data_AF-A0A6C0JIS9-F1
#
_entry.id   AF-A0A6C0JIS9-F1
#
_cell.length_a   1.000
_cell.length_b   1.000
_cell.length_c   1.000
_cell.angle_alpha   90.00
_cell.angle_beta   90.00
_cell.angle_gamma   90.00
#
_symmetry.space_group_name_H-M   'P 1'
#
loop_
_entity.id
_entity.type
_entity.pdbx_description
1 polymer ?
#
loop_
_entity_poly.entity_id
_entity_poly.type
_entity_poly.pdbx_seq_one_letter_code
_entity_poly.pdbx_strand_id
1 'polypeptide(L)'
;MIALILLILVNAFLLATTREPQEFVEVKEKYETLRRHIKESEHPKFQMLCRPIPITGFKKMNGTVGYNTNKGQEIAICLDGSVNDIFHVLVHELAHSTVEEYSHSDDYWNNYIELRDICVNLGIYEKIPERTKFCGQHIQDK
;
A
#
# COMPACT_ATOMS: atom_id res chain seq x y z
N MET A 1 0.27 -0.71 -44.96
CA MET A 1 -0.71 -1.70 -44.48
C MET A 1 -0.10 -2.74 -43.55
N ILE A 2 0.97 -3.45 -43.94
CA ILE A 2 1.63 -4.46 -43.08
C ILE A 2 2.09 -3.88 -41.74
N ALA A 3 2.74 -2.71 -41.73
CA ALA A 3 3.18 -2.07 -40.50
C ALA A 3 2.02 -1.70 -39.54
N LEU A 4 0.87 -1.29 -40.09
CA LEU A 4 -0.32 -0.97 -39.29
C LEU A 4 -0.89 -2.24 -38.64
N ILE A 5 -0.99 -3.33 -39.40
CA ILE A 5 -1.47 -4.62 -38.90
C ILE A 5 -0.54 -5.12 -37.79
N LEU A 6 0.77 -5.03 -37.99
CA LEU A 6 1.76 -5.45 -37.00
C LEU A 6 1.67 -4.61 -35.72
N LEU A 7 1.49 -3.29 -35.83
CA LEU A 7 1.29 -2.42 -34.68
C LEU A 7 0.02 -2.78 -33.90
N ILE A 8 -1.09 -3.09 -34.58
CA ILE A 8 -2.34 -3.52 -33.94
C ILE A 8 -2.13 -4.84 -33.19
N LEU A 9 -1.45 -5.82 -33.81
CA LEU A 9 -1.17 -7.11 -33.17
C LEU A 9 -0.28 -6.95 -31.93
N VAL A 10 0.75 -6.11 -31.99
CA VAL A 10 1.63 -5.82 -30.84
C VAL A 10 0.84 -5.16 -29.71
N ASN A 11 0.00 -4.17 -30.01
CA ASN A 11 -0.83 -3.52 -28.98
C ASN A 11 -1.85 -4.49 -28.37
N ALA A 12 -2.50 -5.33 -29.19
CA ALA A 12 -3.41 -6.36 -28.69
C ALA A 12 -2.69 -7.37 -27.78
N PHE A 13 -1.48 -7.80 -28.16
CA PHE A 13 -0.66 -8.67 -27.33
C PHE A 13 -0.26 -8.01 -26.00
N LEU A 14 0.20 -6.75 -26.04
CA LEU A 14 0.54 -6.00 -24.84
C LEU A 14 -0.67 -5.83 -23.91
N LEU A 15 -1.84 -5.47 -24.45
CA LEU A 15 -3.08 -5.37 -23.66
C LEU A 15 -3.51 -6.71 -23.04
N ALA A 16 -3.34 -7.81 -23.77
CA ALA A 16 -3.71 -9.14 -23.28
C ALA A 16 -2.75 -9.68 -22.20
N THR A 17 -1.49 -9.25 -22.23
CA THR A 17 -0.42 -9.74 -21.35
C THR A 17 -0.09 -8.81 -20.18
N THR A 18 -0.41 -7.53 -20.28
CA THR A 18 -0.22 -6.55 -19.20
C THR A 18 -1.33 -6.73 -18.17
N ARG A 19 -1.04 -7.49 -17.13
CA ARG A 19 -1.92 -7.69 -15.97
C ARG A 19 -1.29 -7.09 -14.74
N GLU A 20 -2.13 -6.56 -13.87
CA GLU A 20 -1.69 -6.14 -12.54
C GLU A 20 -1.18 -7.35 -11.76
N PRO A 21 -0.06 -7.26 -11.02
CA PRO A 21 0.41 -8.36 -10.18
C PRO A 21 -0.64 -8.74 -9.14
N GLN A 22 -0.83 -10.04 -8.93
CA GLN A 22 -1.88 -10.58 -8.06
C GLN A 22 -1.75 -10.08 -6.63
N GLU A 23 -0.53 -10.02 -6.11
CA GLU A 23 -0.20 -9.50 -4.79
C GLU A 23 -0.65 -8.04 -4.63
N PHE A 24 -0.61 -7.25 -5.71
CA PHE A 24 -1.00 -5.85 -5.67
C PHE A 24 -2.53 -5.67 -5.70
N VAL A 25 -3.24 -6.54 -6.43
CA VAL A 25 -4.70 -6.61 -6.40
C VAL A 25 -5.17 -6.92 -4.98
N GLU A 26 -4.61 -7.95 -4.34
CA GLU A 26 -4.99 -8.35 -2.97
C GLU A 26 -4.69 -7.25 -1.93
N VAL A 27 -3.57 -6.54 -2.08
CA VAL A 27 -3.25 -5.37 -1.24
C VAL A 27 -4.31 -4.27 -1.38
N LYS A 28 -4.80 -4.00 -2.60
CA LYS A 28 -5.86 -3.01 -2.83
C LYS A 28 -7.20 -3.44 -2.25
N GLU A 29 -7.53 -4.73 -2.30
CA GLU A 29 -8.75 -5.28 -1.68
C GLU A 29 -8.71 -5.14 -0.14
N LYS A 30 -7.56 -5.41 0.47
CA LYS A 30 -7.34 -5.16 1.91
C LYS A 30 -7.46 -3.68 2.26
N TYR A 31 -6.88 -2.81 1.43
CA TYR A 31 -7.00 -1.35 1.60
C TYR A 31 -8.46 -0.87 1.47
N GLU A 32 -9.21 -1.37 0.50
CA GLU A 32 -10.63 -1.09 0.37
C GLU A 32 -11.42 -1.52 1.61
N THR A 33 -11.11 -2.70 2.15
CA THR A 33 -11.74 -3.21 3.38
C THR A 33 -11.48 -2.29 4.57
N LEU A 34 -10.24 -1.84 4.77
CA LEU A 34 -9.90 -0.85 5.79
C LEU A 34 -10.69 0.45 5.61
N ARG A 35 -10.71 1.01 4.39
CA ARG A 35 -11.41 2.27 4.11
C ARG A 35 -12.90 2.20 4.34
N ARG A 36 -13.52 1.10 3.91
CA ARG A 36 -14.94 0.84 4.14
C ARG A 36 -15.24 0.78 5.63
N HIS A 37 -14.41 0.07 6.41
CA HIS A 37 -14.57 0.01 7.86
C HIS A 37 -14.46 1.40 8.53
N ILE A 38 -13.45 2.21 8.17
CA ILE A 38 -13.29 3.58 8.70
C ILE A 38 -14.52 4.45 8.38
N LYS A 39 -15.07 4.30 7.17
CA LYS A 39 -16.26 5.02 6.73
C LYS A 39 -17.52 4.58 7.48
N GLU A 40 -17.74 3.27 7.62
CA GLU A 40 -18.93 2.70 8.26
C GLU A 40 -18.94 2.90 9.78
N SER A 41 -17.77 2.87 10.41
CA SER A 41 -17.62 3.13 11.85
C SER A 41 -17.61 4.61 12.22
N GLU A 42 -17.63 5.51 11.22
CA GLU A 42 -17.45 6.96 11.41
C GLU A 42 -16.23 7.28 12.30
N HIS A 43 -15.13 6.54 12.11
CA HIS A 43 -13.94 6.61 12.97
C HIS A 43 -13.43 8.06 13.11
N PRO A 44 -13.36 8.63 14.32
CA PRO A 44 -13.17 10.07 14.50
C PRO A 44 -11.83 10.59 13.98
N LYS A 45 -10.79 9.74 14.03
CA LYS A 45 -9.41 10.12 13.70
C LYS A 45 -9.02 9.94 12.24
N PHE A 46 -9.55 8.94 11.55
CA PHE A 46 -9.01 8.46 10.26
C PHE A 46 -9.89 8.79 9.05
N GLN A 47 -10.83 9.73 9.20
CA GLN A 47 -11.78 10.10 8.13
C GLN A 47 -11.10 10.54 6.82
N MET A 48 -9.89 11.10 6.88
CA MET A 48 -9.14 11.45 5.66
C MET A 48 -8.83 10.23 4.79
N LEU A 49 -8.66 9.04 5.40
CA LEU A 49 -8.38 7.80 4.68
C LEU A 49 -9.63 7.22 3.99
N CYS A 50 -10.83 7.72 4.28
CA CYS A 50 -12.06 7.31 3.58
C CYS A 50 -11.99 7.65 2.08
N ARG A 51 -11.22 8.66 1.69
CA ARG A 51 -10.97 8.99 0.28
C ARG A 51 -9.90 8.05 -0.30
N PRO A 52 -10.06 7.51 -1.53
CA PRO A 52 -9.03 6.67 -2.13
C PRO A 52 -7.75 7.47 -2.36
N ILE A 53 -6.65 6.99 -1.82
CA ILE A 53 -5.30 7.44 -2.17
C ILE A 53 -4.81 6.57 -3.33
N PRO A 54 -4.36 7.16 -4.45
CA PRO A 54 -3.70 6.42 -5.53
C PRO A 54 -2.48 5.66 -5.01
N ILE A 55 -2.38 4.37 -5.34
CA ILE A 55 -1.25 3.52 -4.98
C ILE A 55 -0.51 3.11 -6.25
N THR A 56 0.81 3.30 -6.26
CA THR A 56 1.70 2.92 -7.35
C THR A 56 2.65 1.81 -6.89
N GLY A 57 2.56 0.64 -7.53
CA GLY A 57 3.38 -0.53 -7.21
C GLY A 57 4.68 -0.60 -8.01
N PHE A 58 5.80 -0.76 -7.33
CA PHE A 58 7.13 -0.95 -7.93
C PHE A 58 7.62 -2.38 -7.70
N LYS A 59 8.12 -3.06 -8.76
CA LYS A 59 8.72 -4.39 -8.60
C LYS A 59 9.96 -4.39 -7.71
N LYS A 60 10.71 -3.29 -7.70
CA LYS A 60 11.90 -3.06 -6.89
C LYS A 60 12.05 -1.57 -6.60
N MET A 61 12.60 -1.26 -5.44
CA MET A 61 12.94 0.09 -5.02
C MET A 61 14.36 0.11 -4.45
N ASN A 62 15.03 1.26 -4.52
CA ASN A 62 16.39 1.43 -4.02
C ASN A 62 16.37 2.41 -2.85
N GLY A 63 16.95 2.03 -1.71
CA GLY A 63 17.08 2.87 -0.53
C GLY A 63 15.77 3.13 0.26
N THR A 64 14.63 2.66 -0.23
CA THR A 64 13.35 2.67 0.49
C THR A 64 12.48 1.48 0.05
N VAL A 65 11.42 1.20 0.80
CA VAL A 65 10.41 0.18 0.52
C VAL A 65 9.04 0.76 0.18
N GLY A 66 8.84 2.04 0.44
CA GLY A 66 7.63 2.82 0.16
C GLY A 66 7.87 4.32 0.35
N TYR A 67 6.91 5.14 -0.09
CA TYR A 67 6.86 6.56 0.25
C TYR A 67 5.45 7.13 0.06
N ASN A 68 5.13 8.12 0.89
CA ASN A 68 3.92 8.93 0.80
C ASN A 68 4.25 10.35 0.31
N THR A 69 3.54 10.82 -0.71
CA THR A 69 3.65 12.19 -1.21
C THR A 69 2.48 13.05 -0.74
N ASN A 70 2.78 14.25 -0.25
CA ASN A 70 1.79 15.27 0.12
C ASN A 70 0.63 14.73 0.97
N LYS A 71 0.93 13.85 1.94
CA LYS A 71 -0.03 13.33 2.92
C LYS A 71 -1.22 12.59 2.27
N GLY A 72 -0.90 11.75 1.29
CA GLY A 72 -1.89 10.91 0.60
C GLY A 72 -2.34 11.43 -0.76
N GLN A 73 -1.53 12.25 -1.44
CA GLN A 73 -1.75 12.54 -2.86
C GLN A 73 -1.43 11.30 -3.72
N GLU A 74 -0.36 10.60 -3.39
CA GLU A 74 0.05 9.32 -3.96
C GLU A 74 0.90 8.56 -2.94
N ILE A 75 0.71 7.25 -2.87
CA ILE A 75 1.58 6.33 -2.13
C ILE A 75 2.25 5.38 -3.12
N ALA A 76 3.56 5.26 -3.05
CA ALA A 76 4.31 4.26 -3.77
C ALA A 76 4.78 3.15 -2.84
N ILE A 77 4.71 1.90 -3.28
CA ILE A 77 5.13 0.73 -2.49
C ILE A 77 5.87 -0.29 -3.34
N CYS A 78 6.85 -0.94 -2.74
CA CYS A 78 7.50 -2.09 -3.36
C CYS A 78 6.57 -3.32 -3.30
N LEU A 79 6.65 -4.19 -4.31
CA LEU A 79 5.86 -5.42 -4.41
C LEU A 79 6.70 -6.69 -4.19
N ASP A 80 7.98 -6.57 -3.81
CA ASP A 80 8.92 -7.69 -3.63
C ASP A 80 8.78 -8.34 -2.25
N GLY A 81 7.64 -8.99 -2.01
CA GLY A 81 7.33 -9.71 -0.78
C GLY A 81 5.93 -10.35 -0.79
N SER A 82 5.50 -10.85 0.37
CA SER A 82 4.13 -11.36 0.51
C SER A 82 3.11 -10.22 0.53
N VAL A 83 1.83 -10.54 0.31
CA VAL A 83 0.72 -9.59 0.46
C VAL A 83 0.73 -8.93 1.84
N ASN A 84 1.09 -9.67 2.89
CA ASN A 84 1.17 -9.13 4.25
C ASN A 84 2.33 -8.13 4.41
N ASP A 85 3.49 -8.43 3.81
CA ASP A 85 4.66 -7.54 3.84
C ASP A 85 4.39 -6.22 3.09
N ILE A 86 3.75 -6.31 1.92
CA ILE A 86 3.38 -5.14 1.13
C ILE A 86 2.32 -4.32 1.88
N PHE A 87 1.35 -4.99 2.50
CA PHE A 87 0.30 -4.31 3.27
C PHE A 87 0.84 -3.65 4.54
N HIS A 88 1.84 -4.24 5.21
CA HIS A 88 2.58 -3.60 6.30
C HIS A 88 3.12 -2.23 5.89
N VAL A 89 3.82 -2.17 4.74
CA VAL A 89 4.36 -0.92 4.20
C VAL A 89 3.24 0.05 3.83
N LEU A 90 2.14 -0.44 3.25
CA LEU A 90 1.00 0.43 2.97
C LEU A 90 0.40 1.05 4.25
N VAL A 91 0.25 0.28 5.33
CA VAL A 91 -0.24 0.81 6.63
C VAL A 91 0.73 1.86 7.20
N HIS A 92 2.04 1.65 7.07
CA HIS A 92 3.08 2.63 7.41
C HIS A 92 2.88 3.95 6.63
N GLU A 93 2.77 3.87 5.31
CA GLU A 93 2.58 5.06 4.47
C GLU A 93 1.22 5.73 4.70
N LEU A 94 0.16 4.98 5.01
CA LEU A 94 -1.15 5.53 5.38
C LEU A 94 -1.07 6.31 6.70
N ALA A 95 -0.34 5.81 7.70
CA ALA A 95 -0.14 6.51 8.98
C ALA A 95 0.53 7.87 8.77
N HIS A 96 1.47 8.00 7.82
CA HIS A 96 2.05 9.30 7.45
C HIS A 96 1.03 10.32 6.92
N SER A 97 -0.13 9.89 6.43
CA SER A 97 -1.24 10.77 6.00
C SER A 97 -2.10 11.27 7.17
N THR A 98 -1.88 10.74 8.38
CA THR A 98 -2.72 11.03 9.57
C THR A 98 -2.07 12.02 10.55
N VAL A 99 -0.86 12.47 10.24
CA VAL A 99 -0.07 13.42 11.04
C VAL A 99 0.53 14.51 10.14
N GLU A 100 0.87 15.66 10.71
CA GLU A 100 1.38 16.80 9.93
C GLU A 100 2.87 16.63 9.58
N GLU A 101 3.65 16.09 10.51
CA GLU A 101 5.09 15.89 10.40
C GLU A 101 5.46 14.67 9.54
N TYR A 102 6.65 14.68 8.94
CA TYR A 102 7.18 13.54 8.16
C TYR A 102 7.99 12.56 9.02
N SER A 103 8.47 12.99 10.19
CA SER A 103 9.21 12.13 11.11
C SER A 103 8.31 11.12 11.80
N HIS A 104 8.89 9.99 12.22
CA HIS A 104 8.22 8.99 13.05
C HIS A 104 8.13 9.43 14.52
N SER A 105 7.35 10.47 14.79
CA SER A 105 7.03 10.99 16.12
C SER A 105 6.21 10.00 16.96
N ASP A 106 5.99 10.32 18.23
CA ASP A 106 5.07 9.54 19.08
C ASP A 106 3.62 9.58 18.54
N ASP A 107 3.17 10.72 18.01
CA ASP A 107 1.84 10.84 17.38
C ASP A 107 1.72 9.96 16.14
N TYR A 108 2.76 9.92 15.31
CA TYR A 108 2.85 9.00 14.19
C TYR A 108 2.72 7.54 14.66
N TRP A 109 3.50 7.15 15.67
CA TRP A 109 3.50 5.75 16.14
C TRP A 109 2.19 5.37 16.81
N ASN A 110 1.57 6.27 17.56
CA ASN A 110 0.25 6.07 18.16
C ASN A 110 -0.79 5.81 17.05
N ASN A 111 -0.78 6.62 15.99
CA ASN A 111 -1.71 6.45 14.87
C ASN A 111 -1.40 5.19 14.04
N TYR A 112 -0.13 4.86 13.80
CA TYR A 112 0.29 3.63 13.14
C TYR A 112 -0.19 2.40 13.90
N ILE A 113 0.04 2.34 15.22
CA ILE A 113 -0.36 1.23 16.08
C ILE A 113 -1.88 1.05 16.03
N GLU A 114 -2.64 2.14 16.15
CA GLU A 114 -4.10 2.11 16.09
C GLU A 114 -4.61 1.63 14.72
N LEU A 115 -4.09 2.16 13.60
CA LEU A 115 -4.42 1.70 12.25
C LEU A 115 -4.09 0.22 12.03
N ARG A 116 -2.90 -0.20 12.45
CA ARG A 116 -2.44 -1.59 12.37
C ARG A 116 -3.37 -2.50 13.16
N ASP A 117 -3.70 -2.15 14.40
CA ASP A 117 -4.53 -2.99 15.25
C ASP A 117 -5.98 -3.07 14.72
N ILE A 118 -6.51 -2.01 14.09
CA ILE A 118 -7.75 -2.10 13.29
C ILE A 118 -7.60 -3.14 12.17
N CYS A 119 -6.50 -3.12 11.41
CA CYS A 119 -6.26 -4.08 10.34
C CYS A 119 -6.14 -5.53 10.84
N VAL A 120 -5.53 -5.74 12.01
CA VAL A 120 -5.47 -7.06 12.68
C VAL A 120 -6.86 -7.52 13.08
N ASN A 121 -7.66 -6.64 13.71
CA ASN A 121 -9.02 -6.96 14.15
C ASN A 121 -9.96 -7.29 12.98
N LEU A 122 -9.72 -6.68 11.81
CA LEU A 122 -10.44 -6.98 10.57
C LEU A 122 -9.97 -8.27 9.89
N GLY A 123 -8.88 -8.90 10.35
CA GLY A 123 -8.31 -10.10 9.74
C GLY A 123 -7.61 -9.86 8.40
N ILE A 124 -7.28 -8.60 8.08
CA ILE A 124 -6.61 -8.23 6.82
C ILE A 124 -5.09 -8.06 6.99
N TYR A 125 -4.58 -8.10 8.22
CA TYR A 125 -3.16 -7.96 8.53
C TYR A 125 -2.72 -8.90 9.65
N GLU A 126 -1.56 -9.53 9.47
CA GLU A 126 -0.88 -10.34 10.49
C GLU A 126 0.40 -9.61 10.93
N LYS A 127 0.63 -9.56 12.25
CA LYS A 127 1.81 -8.86 12.78
C LYS A 127 3.11 -9.55 12.34
N ILE A 128 4.13 -8.74 12.10
CA ILE A 128 5.48 -9.14 11.71
C ILE A 128 6.44 -8.84 12.89
N PRO A 129 6.49 -9.71 13.91
CA PRO A 129 7.27 -9.45 15.13
C PRO A 129 8.78 -9.54 14.88
N GLU A 130 9.18 -10.35 13.91
CA GLU A 130 10.58 -10.58 13.55
C GLU A 130 11.01 -9.65 12.43
N ARG A 131 12.29 -9.26 12.45
CA ARG A 131 12.89 -8.46 11.40
C ARG A 131 12.91 -9.23 10.08
N THR A 132 11.99 -8.91 9.18
CA THR A 132 11.73 -9.65 7.95
C THR A 132 12.34 -8.93 6.76
N LYS A 133 13.03 -9.66 5.87
CA LYS A 133 13.62 -9.07 4.66
C LYS A 133 12.53 -8.72 3.65
N PHE A 134 12.54 -7.49 3.14
CA PHE A 134 11.56 -7.02 2.15
C PHE A 134 12.20 -5.99 1.22
N CYS A 135 12.07 -6.17 -0.10
CA CYS A 135 12.57 -5.22 -1.11
C CYS A 135 14.04 -4.76 -0.91
N GLY A 136 14.92 -5.70 -0.56
CA GLY A 136 16.34 -5.39 -0.28
C GLY A 136 16.61 -4.65 1.05
N GLN A 137 15.57 -4.39 1.84
CA GLN A 137 15.61 -3.80 3.18
C GLN A 137 15.01 -4.78 4.20
N HIS A 138 14.54 -4.27 5.35
CA HIS A 138 13.81 -5.04 6.35
C HIS A 138 12.58 -4.28 6.85
N ILE A 139 11.54 -5.02 7.17
CA ILE A 139 10.32 -4.53 7.81
C ILE A 139 10.10 -5.28 9.13
N GLN A 140 9.43 -4.62 10.07
CA GLN A 140 9.11 -5.16 11.38
C GLN A 140 8.02 -4.29 12.01
N ASP A 141 7.06 -4.92 12.70
CA ASP A 141 6.13 -4.17 13.53
C ASP A 141 6.81 -3.57 14.75
N LYS A 142 6.40 -2.35 15.09
CA LYS A 142 6.76 -1.69 16.35
C LYS A 142 5.89 -2.16 17.51
#